data_AF-A0A7J4L9I5-F1
#
_entry.id   AF-A0A7J4L9I5-F1
#
_cell.length_a   1.000
_cell.length_b   1.000
_cell.length_c   1.000
_cell.angle_alpha   90.00
_cell.angle_beta   90.00
_cell.angle_gamma   90.00
#
_symmetry.space_group_name_H-M   'P 1'
#
loop_
_entity.id
_entity.type
_entity.pdbx_description
1 polymer ?
#
loop_
_entity_poly.entity_id
_entity_poly.type
_entity_poly.pdbx_seq_one_letter_code
_entity_poly.pdbx_strand_id
1 'polypeptide(L)'
;MKHLFAPWRMEYIGGQKEDGCFLCNFPRKNRDEENLILFRGKNSFIIMNRFPYNPGHIMIAPYKHIDSIDKLDKDEIYEIIDLCNCSVKAIKECMRPDGFNIGMNLGKTAGAGVADHIHLHIVPRWDGDINFMPVLADTKVIPEALEKTYKKLKEAIDKVINAI
;
A
#
# COMPACT_ATOMS: atom_id res chain seq x y z
N MET A 1 -32.53 12.84 2.93
CA MET A 1 -31.21 12.89 2.26
C MET A 1 -30.23 12.11 3.14
N LYS A 2 -29.48 11.13 2.63
CA LYS A 2 -28.46 10.43 3.43
C LYS A 2 -27.15 11.20 3.32
N HIS A 3 -26.66 11.74 4.43
CA HIS A 3 -25.39 12.46 4.47
C HIS A 3 -24.24 11.47 4.70
N LEU A 4 -23.19 11.55 3.88
CA LEU A 4 -21.94 10.79 4.07
C LEU A 4 -20.90 11.73 4.70
N PHE A 5 -20.62 11.54 5.98
CA PHE A 5 -19.60 12.31 6.69
C PHE A 5 -18.27 11.54 6.67
N ALA A 6 -17.18 12.21 6.29
CA ALA A 6 -15.83 11.64 6.26
C ALA A 6 -14.88 12.43 7.20
N PRO A 7 -15.13 12.43 8.53
CA PRO A 7 -14.38 13.25 9.48
C PRO A 7 -12.87 12.97 9.50
N TRP A 8 -12.45 11.72 9.23
CA TRP A 8 -11.05 11.33 9.07
C TRP A 8 -10.30 12.12 7.99
N ARG A 9 -11.02 12.68 7.01
CA ARG A 9 -10.42 13.47 5.92
C ARG A 9 -9.77 14.76 6.43
N MET A 10 -10.20 15.31 7.56
CA MET A 10 -9.60 16.52 8.12
C MET A 10 -8.21 16.27 8.72
N GLU A 11 -8.05 15.19 9.47
CA GLU A 11 -6.76 14.73 9.99
C GLU A 11 -5.80 14.40 8.83
N TYR A 12 -6.36 13.88 7.75
CA TYR A 12 -5.63 13.53 6.54
C TYR A 12 -5.09 14.72 5.73
N ILE A 13 -5.90 15.77 5.54
CA ILE A 13 -5.51 16.98 4.79
C ILE A 13 -4.46 17.79 5.57
N GLY A 14 -4.52 17.77 6.91
CA GLY A 14 -3.58 18.49 7.78
C GLY A 14 -2.24 17.78 8.02
N GLY A 15 -2.04 16.57 7.49
CA GLY A 15 -0.83 15.79 7.72
C GLY A 15 0.43 16.46 7.14
N GLN A 16 1.49 16.54 7.96
CA GLN A 16 2.79 17.03 7.50
C GLN A 16 3.38 16.06 6.46
N LYS A 17 3.93 16.63 5.37
CA LYS A 17 4.76 15.86 4.43
C LYS A 17 6.07 15.52 5.14
N GLU A 18 6.50 14.27 5.02
CA GLU A 18 7.84 13.88 5.48
C GLU A 18 8.91 14.53 4.62
N ASP A 19 9.97 14.99 5.26
CA ASP A 19 11.18 15.43 4.58
C ASP A 19 11.94 14.20 4.04
N GLY A 20 12.19 14.17 2.74
CA GLY A 20 12.90 13.08 2.06
C GLY A 20 12.02 11.86 1.74
N CYS A 21 12.65 10.70 1.56
CA CYS A 21 11.95 9.47 1.19
C CYS A 21 11.28 8.80 2.40
N PHE A 22 9.95 8.80 2.42
CA PHE A 22 9.18 8.16 3.51
C PHE A 22 9.42 6.65 3.59
N LEU A 23 9.71 5.98 2.47
CA LEU A 23 10.01 4.55 2.43
C LEU A 23 11.35 4.22 3.12
N CYS A 24 12.29 5.17 3.20
CA CYS A 24 13.49 5.03 4.04
C CYS A 24 13.23 5.41 5.50
N ASN A 25 12.47 6.47 5.72
CA ASN A 25 12.30 7.05 7.06
C ASN A 25 11.38 6.21 7.95
N PHE A 26 10.25 5.74 7.44
CA PHE A 26 9.25 5.02 8.23
C PHE A 26 9.78 3.73 8.85
N PRO A 27 10.50 2.85 8.11
CA PRO A 27 11.09 1.67 8.73
C PRO A 27 12.07 2.00 9.86
N ARG A 28 12.77 3.15 9.81
CA ARG A 28 13.74 3.55 10.85
C ARG A 28 13.09 4.11 12.11
N LYS A 29 11.88 4.67 12.00
CA LYS A 29 11.16 5.27 13.15
C LYS A 29 10.62 4.24 14.13
N ASN A 30 10.53 2.96 13.75
CA ASN A 30 9.98 1.86 14.58
C ASN A 30 8.57 2.15 15.15
N ARG A 31 7.74 2.84 14.38
CA ARG A 31 6.33 3.13 14.71
C ARG A 31 5.44 2.58 13.61
N ASP A 32 5.25 1.26 13.61
CA ASP A 32 4.66 0.56 12.48
C ASP A 32 3.19 0.92 12.26
N GLU A 33 2.38 0.99 13.31
CA GLU A 33 0.97 1.38 13.20
C GLU A 33 0.80 2.83 12.74
N GLU A 34 1.56 3.77 13.30
CA GLU A 34 1.54 5.18 12.88
C GLU A 34 1.97 5.36 11.41
N ASN A 35 2.93 4.55 10.95
CA ASN A 35 3.45 4.60 9.59
C ASN A 35 2.77 3.62 8.63
N LEU A 36 1.74 2.90 9.09
CA LEU A 36 0.99 1.90 8.33
C LEU A 36 1.86 0.75 7.77
N ILE A 37 2.96 0.40 8.44
CA ILE A 37 3.80 -0.75 8.10
C ILE A 37 3.10 -2.03 8.59
N LEU A 38 2.78 -2.92 7.66
CA LEU A 38 2.06 -4.16 7.93
C LEU A 38 3.01 -5.32 8.27
N PHE A 39 4.21 -5.34 7.67
CA PHE A 39 5.17 -6.43 7.89
C PHE A 39 6.59 -5.98 7.57
N ARG A 40 7.57 -6.53 8.30
CA ARG A 40 9.00 -6.29 8.10
C ARG A 40 9.69 -7.61 7.77
N GLY A 41 10.11 -7.75 6.51
CA GLY A 41 10.98 -8.84 6.07
C GLY A 41 12.46 -8.50 6.32
N LYS A 42 13.33 -9.31 5.73
CA LYS A 42 14.79 -9.20 5.81
C LYS A 42 15.32 -8.05 4.95
N ASN A 43 14.91 -7.97 3.69
CA ASN A 43 15.35 -6.95 2.73
C ASN A 43 14.22 -6.00 2.33
N SER A 44 12.96 -6.40 2.49
CA SER A 44 11.77 -5.64 2.10
C SER A 44 10.69 -5.60 3.18
N PHE A 45 9.75 -4.68 3.05
CA PHE A 45 8.64 -4.50 3.99
C PHE A 45 7.33 -4.21 3.25
N ILE A 46 6.21 -4.49 3.90
CA ILE A 46 4.86 -4.20 3.42
C ILE A 46 4.33 -2.96 4.14
N ILE A 47 3.81 -1.99 3.39
CA ILE A 47 3.25 -0.74 3.92
C ILE A 47 1.95 -0.40 3.20
N MET A 48 0.93 0.12 3.91
CA MET A 48 -0.27 0.62 3.23
C MET A 48 0.02 1.92 2.50
N ASN A 49 -0.62 2.11 1.35
CA ASN A 49 -0.63 3.42 0.74
C ASN A 49 -1.58 4.33 1.53
N ARG A 50 -1.04 5.43 2.07
CA ARG A 50 -1.83 6.46 2.76
C ARG A 50 -2.84 7.13 1.81
N PHE A 51 -2.56 7.16 0.50
CA PHE A 51 -3.46 7.65 -0.56
C PHE A 51 -3.93 6.47 -1.42
N PRO A 52 -4.80 5.59 -0.88
CA PRO A 52 -5.12 4.34 -1.54
C PRO A 52 -6.03 4.56 -2.75
N TYR A 53 -5.84 3.78 -3.82
CA TYR A 53 -6.84 3.73 -4.90
C TYR A 53 -8.10 3.06 -4.38
N ASN A 54 -7.99 1.93 -3.69
CA ASN A 54 -9.10 1.22 -3.05
C ASN A 54 -8.67 0.79 -1.63
N PRO A 55 -9.62 0.52 -0.71
CA PRO A 55 -9.31 -0.14 0.56
C PRO A 55 -8.46 -1.38 0.30
N GLY A 56 -7.38 -1.54 1.06
CA GLY A 56 -6.44 -2.66 0.84
C GLY A 56 -5.29 -2.35 -0.11
N HIS A 57 -5.16 -1.11 -0.62
CA HIS A 57 -3.99 -0.72 -1.41
C HIS A 57 -2.74 -0.71 -0.53
N ILE A 58 -1.82 -1.63 -0.82
CA ILE A 58 -0.53 -1.73 -0.16
C ILE A 58 0.62 -1.61 -1.17
N MET A 59 1.81 -1.38 -0.63
CA MET A 59 3.07 -1.29 -1.35
C MET A 59 4.09 -2.21 -0.69
N ILE A 60 4.93 -2.84 -1.50
CA ILE A 60 6.12 -3.59 -1.05
C ILE A 60 7.34 -2.82 -1.51
N ALA A 61 8.23 -2.47 -0.59
CA ALA A 61 9.44 -1.72 -0.90
C ALA A 61 10.66 -2.38 -0.25
N PRO A 62 11.83 -2.39 -0.92
CA PRO A 62 13.08 -2.76 -0.28
C PRO A 62 13.49 -1.68 0.73
N TYR A 63 14.29 -2.05 1.75
CA TYR A 63 14.91 -1.07 2.65
C TYR A 63 15.96 -0.20 1.93
N LYS A 64 16.54 -0.72 0.86
CA LYS A 64 17.53 -0.04 0.01
C LYS A 64 16.86 1.07 -0.81
N HIS A 65 17.47 2.25 -0.81
CA HIS A 65 17.04 3.38 -1.63
C HIS A 65 17.58 3.21 -3.05
N ILE A 66 16.76 2.66 -3.94
CA ILE A 66 17.08 2.44 -5.35
C ILE A 66 15.87 2.77 -6.23
N ASP A 67 16.15 3.29 -7.42
CA ASP A 67 15.19 3.82 -8.39
C ASP A 67 14.78 2.81 -9.48
N SER A 68 15.43 1.64 -9.53
CA SER A 68 15.20 0.66 -10.58
C SER A 68 15.43 -0.77 -10.13
N ILE A 69 14.72 -1.70 -10.78
CA ILE A 69 14.70 -3.14 -10.47
C ILE A 69 16.01 -3.85 -10.83
N ASP A 70 16.78 -3.34 -11.79
CA ASP A 70 18.07 -3.92 -12.22
C ASP A 70 19.18 -3.73 -11.17
N LYS A 71 18.92 -2.93 -10.12
CA LYS A 71 19.84 -2.68 -9.00
C LYS A 71 19.55 -3.57 -7.78
N LEU A 72 18.53 -4.44 -7.88
CA LEU A 72 18.20 -5.43 -6.87
C LEU A 72 19.05 -6.69 -7.06
N ASP A 73 19.45 -7.31 -5.95
CA ASP A 73 19.98 -8.66 -5.99
C ASP A 73 18.85 -9.73 -6.06
N LYS A 74 19.24 -10.99 -6.22
CA LYS A 74 18.27 -12.10 -6.39
C LYS A 74 17.43 -12.33 -5.13
N ASP A 75 18.00 -12.14 -3.95
CA ASP A 75 17.31 -12.38 -2.69
C ASP A 75 16.31 -11.25 -2.43
N GLU A 76 16.65 -10.01 -2.77
CA GLU A 76 15.75 -8.86 -2.73
C GLU A 76 14.57 -9.03 -3.70
N ILE A 77 14.82 -9.44 -4.95
CA ILE A 77 13.76 -9.72 -5.94
C ILE A 77 12.85 -10.84 -5.43
N TYR A 78 13.43 -11.94 -4.96
CA TYR A 78 12.68 -13.09 -4.46
C TYR A 78 11.76 -12.69 -3.31
N GLU A 79 12.28 -11.96 -2.32
CA GLU A 79 11.49 -11.54 -1.17
C GLU A 79 10.35 -10.58 -1.55
N ILE A 80 10.58 -9.64 -2.48
CA ILE A 80 9.50 -8.76 -2.97
C ILE A 80 8.35 -9.59 -3.57
N ILE A 81 8.67 -10.58 -4.39
CA ILE A 81 7.67 -11.44 -5.03
C ILE A 81 6.99 -12.38 -4.02
N ASP A 82 7.73 -12.90 -3.05
CA ASP A 82 7.17 -13.75 -2.00
C ASP A 82 6.21 -12.97 -1.08
N LEU A 83 6.60 -11.76 -0.66
CA LEU A 83 5.72 -10.85 0.07
C LEU A 83 4.50 -10.46 -0.76
N CYS A 84 4.63 -10.32 -2.08
CA CYS A 84 3.51 -10.06 -2.98
C CYS A 84 2.51 -11.23 -2.98
N ASN A 85 3.01 -12.46 -3.08
CA ASN A 85 2.17 -13.66 -3.01
C ASN A 85 1.44 -13.77 -1.66
N CYS A 86 2.16 -13.57 -0.54
CA CYS A 86 1.58 -13.56 0.80
C CYS A 86 0.49 -12.49 0.95
N SER A 87 0.76 -11.29 0.46
CA SER A 87 -0.19 -10.17 0.48
C SER A 87 -1.47 -10.46 -0.29
N VAL A 88 -1.35 -11.03 -1.50
CA VAL A 88 -2.52 -11.40 -2.31
C VAL A 88 -3.36 -12.46 -1.61
N LYS A 89 -2.75 -13.47 -0.99
CA LYS A 89 -3.46 -14.49 -0.20
C LYS A 89 -4.21 -13.86 0.97
N ALA A 90 -3.52 -13.02 1.75
CA ALA A 90 -4.10 -12.34 2.92
C ALA A 90 -5.29 -11.45 2.53
N ILE A 91 -5.14 -10.63 1.48
CA ILE A 91 -6.20 -9.73 1.01
C ILE A 91 -7.40 -10.52 0.45
N LYS A 92 -7.16 -11.63 -0.26
CA LYS A 92 -8.23 -12.52 -0.73
C LYS A 92 -9.06 -13.06 0.43
N GLU A 93 -8.42 -13.48 1.51
CA GLU A 93 -9.10 -14.04 2.67
C GLU A 93 -9.93 -12.98 3.41
N CYS A 94 -9.34 -11.81 3.69
CA CYS A 94 -9.95 -10.83 4.59
C CYS A 94 -10.85 -9.80 3.89
N MET A 95 -10.71 -9.58 2.57
CA MET A 95 -11.47 -8.55 1.83
C MET A 95 -12.25 -9.11 0.63
N ARG A 96 -11.92 -10.30 0.13
CA ARG A 96 -12.59 -10.95 -1.01
C ARG A 96 -12.77 -10.04 -2.24
N PRO A 97 -11.69 -9.45 -2.79
CA PRO A 97 -11.75 -8.75 -4.07
C PRO A 97 -11.96 -9.72 -5.24
N ASP A 98 -12.55 -9.21 -6.31
CA ASP A 98 -12.76 -9.93 -7.57
C ASP A 98 -11.48 -10.00 -8.43
N GLY A 99 -10.52 -9.09 -8.19
CA GLY A 99 -9.25 -9.06 -8.91
C GLY A 99 -8.20 -8.17 -8.25
N PHE A 100 -7.05 -8.04 -8.91
CA PHE A 100 -5.93 -7.21 -8.45
C PHE A 100 -5.26 -6.49 -9.62
N ASN A 101 -4.80 -5.26 -9.39
CA ASN A 101 -3.74 -4.66 -10.18
C ASN A 101 -2.45 -4.72 -9.37
N ILE A 102 -1.39 -5.26 -9.97
CA ILE A 102 -0.07 -5.38 -9.36
C ILE A 102 0.94 -4.78 -10.34
N GLY A 103 1.77 -3.85 -9.88
CA GLY A 103 2.71 -3.17 -10.77
C GLY A 103 3.59 -2.13 -10.10
N MET A 104 4.58 -1.65 -10.85
CA MET A 104 5.55 -0.65 -10.44
C MET A 104 5.61 0.46 -11.48
N ASN A 105 5.70 1.71 -11.03
CA ASN A 105 6.00 2.84 -11.89
C ASN A 105 7.47 3.19 -11.70
N LEU A 106 8.29 3.10 -12.76
CA LEU A 106 9.73 3.39 -12.70
C LEU A 106 10.03 4.73 -13.36
N GLY A 107 10.57 5.66 -12.57
CA GLY A 107 10.87 7.03 -13.01
C GLY A 107 9.66 7.97 -13.04
N LYS A 108 9.94 9.27 -13.02
CA LYS A 108 8.91 10.32 -12.93
C LYS A 108 7.90 10.28 -14.08
N THR A 109 8.36 9.99 -15.30
CA THR A 109 7.51 9.92 -16.51
C THR A 109 6.50 8.78 -16.46
N ALA A 110 6.80 7.69 -15.75
CA ALA A 110 5.88 6.58 -15.54
C ALA A 110 4.82 6.86 -14.45
N GLY A 111 4.84 8.05 -13.83
CA GLY A 111 3.90 8.42 -12.77
C GLY A 111 4.30 7.90 -11.39
N ALA A 112 5.59 7.66 -11.15
CA ALA A 112 6.09 7.30 -9.82
C ALA A 112 5.91 8.48 -8.84
N GLY A 113 5.13 8.27 -7.77
CA GLY A 113 4.95 9.28 -6.71
C GLY A 113 6.23 9.50 -5.88
N VAL A 114 7.05 8.45 -5.76
CA VAL A 114 8.43 8.50 -5.26
C VAL A 114 9.31 7.88 -6.35
N ALA A 115 9.96 8.73 -7.14
CA ALA A 115 10.63 8.29 -8.37
C ALA A 115 11.99 7.63 -8.13
N ASP A 116 12.59 7.86 -6.96
CA ASP A 116 13.94 7.42 -6.60
C ASP A 116 13.97 6.22 -5.64
N HIS A 117 12.80 5.71 -5.24
CA HIS A 117 12.66 4.51 -4.41
C HIS A 117 11.55 3.61 -4.97
N ILE A 118 11.94 2.46 -5.53
CA ILE A 118 11.01 1.49 -6.10
C ILE A 118 10.03 0.92 -5.07
N HIS A 119 8.80 0.69 -5.50
CA HIS A 119 7.78 0.04 -4.69
C HIS A 119 6.75 -0.65 -5.59
N LEU A 120 6.39 -1.88 -5.23
CA LEU A 120 5.40 -2.70 -5.90
C LEU A 120 4.03 -2.43 -5.31
N HIS A 121 3.12 -1.88 -6.11
CA HIS A 121 1.74 -1.67 -5.73
C HIS A 121 0.95 -2.97 -5.83
N ILE A 122 0.07 -3.20 -4.85
CA ILE A 122 -0.96 -4.23 -4.89
C ILE A 122 -2.29 -3.53 -4.58
N VAL A 123 -3.16 -3.45 -5.60
CA VAL A 123 -4.45 -2.77 -5.51
C VAL A 123 -5.57 -3.81 -5.71
N PRO A 124 -6.32 -4.16 -4.66
CA PRO A 124 -7.49 -5.02 -4.81
C PRO A 124 -8.60 -4.30 -5.59
N ARG A 125 -9.32 -5.05 -6.42
CA ARG A 125 -10.35 -4.56 -7.34
C ARG A 125 -11.66 -5.33 -7.12
N TRP A 126 -12.77 -4.62 -7.23
CA TRP A 126 -14.12 -5.19 -7.21
C TRP A 126 -14.86 -4.80 -8.48
N ASP A 127 -15.78 -5.64 -8.91
CA ASP A 127 -16.69 -5.26 -9.98
C ASP A 127 -17.49 -4.00 -9.58
N GLY A 128 -17.53 -3.01 -10.46
CA GLY A 128 -18.17 -1.71 -10.20
C GLY A 128 -17.44 -0.77 -9.22
N ASP A 129 -16.17 -1.02 -8.87
CA ASP A 129 -15.41 -0.14 -7.96
C ASP A 129 -15.03 1.23 -8.56
N ILE A 130 -15.09 1.36 -9.89
CA ILE A 130 -15.02 2.62 -10.61
C ILE A 130 -16.45 3.04 -10.96
N ASN A 131 -16.85 4.20 -10.45
CA ASN A 131 -18.10 4.86 -10.81
C ASN A 131 -17.81 6.20 -11.51
N PHE A 132 -18.85 7.00 -11.76
CA PHE A 132 -18.72 8.28 -12.45
C PHE A 132 -18.00 9.37 -11.62
N MET A 133 -17.88 9.22 -10.29
CA MET A 133 -17.40 10.28 -9.40
C MET A 133 -15.93 10.67 -9.66
N PRO A 134 -14.97 9.74 -9.83
CA PRO A 134 -13.58 10.13 -10.15
C PRO A 134 -13.46 10.81 -11.51
N VAL A 135 -14.30 10.42 -12.49
CA VAL A 135 -14.23 10.93 -13.86
C VAL A 135 -14.86 12.31 -13.97
N LEU A 136 -16.02 12.53 -13.36
CA LEU A 136 -16.78 13.78 -13.49
C LEU A 136 -16.47 14.82 -12.41
N ALA A 137 -16.02 14.36 -11.23
CA ALA A 137 -15.89 15.20 -10.05
C ALA A 137 -14.51 15.10 -9.36
N ASP A 138 -13.53 14.43 -9.99
CA ASP A 138 -12.18 14.22 -9.44
C ASP A 138 -12.21 13.74 -7.98
N THR A 139 -13.21 12.90 -7.64
CA THR A 139 -13.52 12.49 -6.28
C THR A 139 -13.68 10.99 -6.21
N LYS A 140 -12.87 10.33 -5.38
CA LYS A 140 -13.02 8.90 -5.08
C LYS A 140 -13.58 8.67 -3.68
N VAL A 141 -14.58 7.79 -3.60
CA VAL A 141 -15.18 7.35 -2.34
C VAL A 141 -14.44 6.10 -1.86
N ILE A 142 -13.83 6.18 -0.68
CA ILE A 142 -13.16 5.04 -0.03
C ILE A 142 -14.04 4.63 1.16
N PRO A 143 -14.64 3.43 1.15
CA PRO A 143 -15.70 3.06 2.09
C PRO A 143 -15.21 2.60 3.47
N GLU A 144 -13.91 2.36 3.66
CA GLU A 144 -13.33 1.91 4.93
C GLU A 144 -12.20 2.87 5.38
N ALA A 145 -12.18 3.20 6.67
CA ALA A 145 -11.15 4.03 7.28
C ALA A 145 -9.80 3.31 7.30
N LEU A 146 -8.70 4.08 7.18
CA LEU A 146 -7.35 3.53 7.07
C LEU A 146 -6.97 2.68 8.28
N GLU A 147 -7.32 3.10 9.50
CA GLU A 147 -7.00 2.40 10.75
C GLU A 147 -7.71 1.04 10.82
N LYS A 148 -8.96 1.00 10.34
CA LYS A 148 -9.74 -0.24 10.30
C LYS A 148 -9.20 -1.20 9.25
N THR A 149 -8.85 -0.70 8.07
CA THR A 149 -8.19 -1.49 7.03
C THR A 149 -6.82 -1.99 7.50
N TYR A 150 -6.03 -1.16 8.19
CA TYR A 150 -4.74 -1.53 8.75
C TYR A 150 -4.83 -2.74 9.67
N LYS A 151 -5.72 -2.69 10.68
CA LYS A 151 -5.88 -3.80 11.64
C LYS A 151 -6.26 -5.10 10.95
N LYS A 152 -7.22 -5.04 10.01
CA LYS A 152 -7.68 -6.19 9.23
C LYS A 152 -6.55 -6.80 8.39
N LEU A 153 -5.78 -5.96 7.68
CA LEU A 153 -4.67 -6.42 6.86
C LEU A 153 -3.53 -6.98 7.70
N LYS A 154 -3.20 -6.32 8.81
CA LYS A 154 -2.13 -6.72 9.72
C LYS A 154 -2.37 -8.13 10.24
N GLU A 155 -3.56 -8.39 10.77
CA GLU A 155 -3.96 -9.72 11.25
C GLU A 155 -3.90 -10.78 10.14
N ALA A 156 -4.43 -10.47 8.94
CA ALA A 156 -4.44 -11.41 7.83
C ALA A 156 -3.04 -11.73 7.30
N ILE A 157 -2.15 -10.73 7.20
CA ILE A 157 -0.78 -10.91 6.74
C ILE A 157 0.02 -11.72 7.77
N ASP A 158 -0.08 -11.39 9.05
CA ASP A 158 0.60 -12.12 10.12
C ASP A 158 0.15 -13.60 10.14
N LYS A 159 -1.14 -13.87 9.92
CA LYS A 159 -1.66 -15.24 9.82
C LYS A 159 -1.06 -16.01 8.63
N VAL A 160 -1.00 -15.39 7.45
CA VAL A 160 -0.49 -16.06 6.24
C VAL A 160 1.02 -16.31 6.35
N ILE A 161 1.79 -15.35 6.86
CA ILE A 161 3.24 -15.47 6.97
C ILE A 161 3.63 -16.52 8.03
N ASN A 162 2.95 -16.56 9.17
CA ASN A 162 3.24 -17.54 10.22
C ASN A 162 2.77 -18.98 9.88
N ALA A 163 2.05 -19.17 8.77
CA ALA A 163 1.59 -20.48 8.31
C ALA A 163 2.53 -21.14 7.29
N ILE A 164 3.64 -20.47 6.94
CA ILE A 164 4.68 -20.93 6.01
C ILE A 164 5.90 -21.37 6.82
#